data_AF-X1TJV8-F1
#
_entry.id   AF-X1TJV8-F1
#
_cell.length_a   1.000
_cell.length_b   1.000
_cell.length_c   1.000
_cell.angle_alpha   90.00
_cell.angle_beta   90.00
_cell.angle_gamma   90.00
#
_symmetry.space_group_name_H-M   'P 1'
#
loop_
_entity.id
_entity.type
_entity.pdbx_description
1 polymer ?
#
loop_
_entity_poly.entity_id
_entity_poly.type
_entity_poly.pdbx_seq_one_letter_code
_entity_poly.pdbx_strand_id
1 'polypeptide(L)' 'MAMVDMTGQPRSDEDLQDAIDCVKTIMVKHSTVLPLFTVHAGIIVNCLEELQGLRKLLAEARRKRLEGET' A
#
# COMPACT_ATOMS: atom_id res chain seq x y z
N MET A 1 27.03 8.24 -12.88
CA MET A 1 26.06 7.12 -12.84
C MET A 1 24.83 7.63 -12.11
N ALA A 2 23.66 7.67 -12.76
CA ALA A 2 22.42 8.06 -12.10
C ALA A 2 22.05 6.97 -11.09
N MET A 3 21.82 7.35 -9.83
CA MET A 3 21.37 6.43 -8.79
C MET A 3 20.03 5.83 -9.23
N VAL A 4 20.00 4.52 -9.46
CA VAL A 4 18.75 3.80 -9.70
C VAL A 4 17.95 3.86 -8.41
N ASP A 5 16.77 4.45 -8.50
CA ASP A 5 15.87 4.61 -7.37
C ASP A 5 15.30 3.24 -6.96
N MET A 6 15.81 2.73 -5.84
CA MET A 6 15.42 1.44 -5.26
C MET A 6 14.26 1.57 -4.28
N THR A 7 13.75 2.79 -4.05
CA THR A 7 12.70 3.02 -3.06
C THR A 7 11.32 2.54 -3.55
N GLY A 8 11.16 2.41 -4.87
CA GLY A 8 9.88 2.09 -5.50
C GLY A 8 8.82 3.17 -5.31
N GLN A 9 9.20 4.36 -4.82
CA GLN A 9 8.27 5.46 -4.66
C GLN A 9 8.10 6.22 -5.99
N PRO A 10 6.87 6.53 -6.39
CA PRO A 10 6.62 7.35 -7.56
C PRO A 10 7.20 8.75 -7.32
N ARG A 11 7.84 9.32 -8.35
CA ARG A 11 8.51 10.63 -8.26
C ARG A 11 7.53 11.80 -8.40
N SER A 12 6.30 11.51 -8.80
CA SER A 12 5.21 12.47 -8.96
C SER A 12 3.85 11.75 -8.89
N ASP A 13 2.78 12.52 -8.74
CA ASP A 13 1.40 12.00 -8.78
C ASP A 13 1.03 11.46 -10.18
N GLU A 14 1.61 12.03 -11.25
CA GLU A 14 1.47 11.51 -12.62
C GLU A 14 2.12 10.13 -12.76
N ASP A 15 3.34 9.96 -12.23
CA ASP A 15 4.01 8.65 -12.22
C ASP A 15 3.24 7.60 -11.42
N LEU A 16 2.60 8.01 -10.33
CA LEU A 16 1.73 7.13 -9.54
C LEU A 16 0.48 6.71 -10.34
N GLN A 17 -0.14 7.65 -11.05
CA GLN A 17 -1.33 7.40 -11.85
C GLN A 17 -1.03 6.47 -13.03
N ASP A 18 0.09 6.66 -13.71
CA ASP A 18 0.55 5.80 -14.81
C ASP A 18 0.82 4.36 -14.34
N ALA A 19 1.44 4.21 -13.16
CA ALA A 19 1.64 2.89 -12.55
C ALA A 19 0.31 2.18 -12.25
N ILE A 20 -0.68 2.91 -11.73
CA ILE A 20 -2.02 2.40 -11.44
C ILE A 20 -2.72 1.94 -12.73
N ASP A 21 -2.68 2.73 -13.79
CA ASP A 21 -3.38 2.42 -15.05
C ASP A 21 -2.70 1.27 -15.82
N CYS A 22 -1.38 1.12 -15.68
CA CYS A 22 -0.65 -0.05 -16.14
C CYS A 22 -1.15 -1.34 -15.47
N VAL A 23 -1.28 -1.34 -14.13
CA VAL A 23 -1.79 -2.49 -13.37
C VAL A 23 -3.22 -2.84 -13.78
N LYS A 24 -4.11 -1.85 -13.92
CA LYS A 24 -5.48 -2.07 -14.40
C LYS A 24 -5.52 -2.71 -15.79
N THR A 25 -4.66 -2.27 -16.70
CA THR A 25 -4.59 -2.83 -18.06
C THR A 25 -4.15 -4.29 -18.05
N ILE A 26 -3.18 -4.64 -17.21
CA ILE A 26 -2.74 -6.03 -17.01
C ILE A 26 -3.88 -6.88 -16.44
N MET A 27 -4.61 -6.35 -15.45
CA MET A 27 -5.77 -7.03 -14.87
C MET A 27 -6.85 -7.32 -15.92
N VAL A 28 -7.15 -6.37 -16.81
CA VAL A 28 -8.17 -6.58 -17.86
C VAL A 28 -7.70 -7.59 -18.92
N LYS A 29 -6.41 -7.56 -19.31
CA LYS A 29 -5.88 -8.44 -20.37
C LYS A 29 -5.59 -9.88 -19.91
N HIS A 30 -5.36 -10.11 -18.63
CA HIS A 30 -4.99 -11.43 -18.09
C HIS A 30 -6.02 -11.95 -17.08
N SER A 31 -7.27 -12.11 -17.52
CA SER A 31 -8.39 -12.58 -16.70
C SER A 31 -8.21 -13.99 -16.10
N THR A 32 -7.32 -14.82 -16.66
CA THR A 32 -6.96 -16.15 -16.15
C THR A 32 -5.83 -16.14 -15.11
N VAL A 33 -5.07 -15.04 -15.02
CA VAL A 33 -4.02 -14.80 -14.01
C VAL A 33 -4.61 -14.14 -12.77
N LEU A 34 -5.74 -13.45 -12.93
CA LEU A 34 -6.52 -12.82 -11.87
C LEU A 34 -6.82 -13.73 -10.67
N PRO A 35 -7.22 -15.01 -10.80
CA PRO A 35 -7.45 -15.89 -9.65
C PRO A 35 -6.20 -16.14 -8.77
N LEU A 36 -5.01 -16.19 -9.39
CA LEU A 36 -3.74 -16.34 -8.68
C LEU A 36 -3.34 -15.01 -8.03
N PHE A 37 -3.59 -13.89 -8.70
CA PHE A 37 -3.42 -12.56 -8.12
C PHE A 37 -4.49 -12.22 -7.09
N THR A 38 -5.70 -12.77 -7.12
CA THR A 38 -6.74 -12.47 -6.11
C THR A 38 -6.40 -13.09 -4.77
N VAL A 39 -5.71 -14.23 -4.75
CA VAL A 39 -5.16 -14.80 -3.50
C VAL A 39 -4.07 -13.89 -2.96
N HIS A 40 -3.11 -13.49 -3.81
CA HIS A 40 -2.02 -12.60 -3.39
C HIS A 40 -2.54 -11.19 -3.02
N ALA A 41 -3.52 -10.68 -3.76
CA ALA A 41 -4.19 -9.41 -3.50
C ALA A 41 -5.01 -9.48 -2.20
N GLY A 42 -5.66 -10.61 -1.91
CA GLY A 42 -6.31 -10.85 -0.62
C GLY A 42 -5.31 -10.82 0.54
N ILE A 43 -4.14 -11.45 0.39
CA ILE A 43 -3.06 -11.38 1.38
C ILE A 43 -2.57 -9.94 1.54
N ILE A 44 -2.34 -9.22 0.44
CA ILE A 44 -1.88 -7.82 0.46
C ILE A 44 -2.93 -6.92 1.16
N VAL A 45 -4.22 -7.09 0.86
CA VAL A 45 -5.30 -6.34 1.49
C VAL A 45 -5.35 -6.62 2.99
N ASN A 46 -5.27 -7.89 3.41
CA ASN A 46 -5.23 -8.24 4.83
C ASN A 46 -4.02 -7.60 5.55
N CYS A 47 -2.82 -7.65 4.95
CA CYS A 47 -1.64 -6.99 5.51
C CYS A 47 -1.82 -5.47 5.62
N LEU A 48 -2.45 -4.83 4.64
CA LEU A 48 -2.74 -3.39 4.68
C LEU A 48 -3.73 -3.05 5.80
N GLU A 49 -4.77 -3.86 5.99
CA GLU A 49 -5.75 -3.67 7.07
C GLU A 49 -5.09 -3.82 8.46
N GLU A 50 -4.24 -4.82 8.65
CA GLU A 50 -3.48 -5.02 9.89
C GLU A 50 -2.57 -3.82 10.20
N LEU A 51 -1.84 -3.33 9.21
CA LEU A 51 -0.96 -2.15 9.37
C LEU A 51 -1.76 -0.89 9.71
N GLN A 52 -2.93 -0.69 9.10
CA GLN A 52 -3.81 0.42 9.44
C GLN A 52 -4.37 0.30 10.86
N GLY A 53 -4.70 -0.92 11.31
CA GLY A 53 -5.10 -1.22 12.68
C GLY A 53 -4.00 -0.87 13.69
N LEU A 54 -2.77 -1.33 13.44
CA LEU A 54 -1.60 -0.99 14.25
C LEU A 54 -1.35 0.52 14.32
N ARG A 55 -1.51 1.23 13.20
CA ARG A 55 -1.38 2.70 13.15
C ARG A 55 -2.40 3.39 14.06
N LYS A 56 -3.65 2.91 14.09
CA LYS A 56 -4.69 3.44 14.99
C LYS A 56 -4.32 3.18 16.45
N LEU A 57 -3.94 1.96 16.80
CA LEU A 57 -3.52 1.61 18.17
C LEU A 57 -2.34 2.45 18.66
N LEU A 58 -1.35 2.70 17.80
CA LEU A 58 -0.21 3.57 18.13
C LEU A 58 -0.64 5.03 18.35
N ALA A 59 -1.56 5.55 17.54
CA ALA A 59 -2.10 6.90 17.72
C ALA A 59 -2.88 7.01 19.03
N GLU A 60 -3.69 6.01 19.37
CA GLU A 60 -4.43 5.96 20.64
C GLU A 60 -3.50 5.87 21.85
N ALA A 61 -2.46 5.04 21.77
CA ALA A 61 -1.46 4.90 22.83
C ALA A 61 -0.64 6.19 23.03
N ARG A 62 -0.36 6.93 21.96
CA ARG A 62 0.28 8.26 22.06
C ARG A 62 -0.64 9.29 22.71
N ARG A 63 -1.92 9.33 22.30
CA ARG A 63 -2.92 10.22 22.89
C ARG A 63 -3.09 9.96 24.39
N LYS A 64 -3.24 8.69 24.80
CA LYS A 64 -3.36 8.31 26.23
C LYS A 64 -2.14 8.72 27.06
N ARG A 65 -0.93 8.68 26.49
CA ARG A 65 0.28 9.17 27.18
C ARG A 65 0.23 10.68 27.39
N LEU A 66 -0.17 11.44 26.37
CA LEU A 66 -0.31 12.90 26.47
C LEU A 66 -1.38 13.32 27.48
N GLU A 67 -2.49 12.57 27.56
CA GLU A 67 -3.57 12.80 28.55
C GLU A 67 -3.17 12.41 29.99
N GLY A 68 -2.19 11.51 30.16
CA GLY A 68 -1.67 11.11 31.48
C GLY A 68 -0.52 11.99 31.99
N GLU A 69 0.00 12.90 31.17
CA GLU A 69 1.04 13.88 31.52
C GLU A 69 0.48 15.26 31.91
N THR A 70 -0.85 15.43 31.86
CA THR A 70 -1.61 16.59 32.37
C THR A 70 -2.35 16.26 33.66
#